data_AF-A0A1Q4WIY0-F1
#
_entry.id   AF-A0A1Q4WIY0-F1
#
_cell.length_a   1.000
_cell.length_b   1.000
_cell.length_c   1.000
_cell.angle_alpha   90.00
_cell.angle_beta   90.00
_cell.angle_gamma   90.00
#
_symmetry.space_group_name_H-M   'P 1'
#
loop_
_entity.id
_entity.type
_entity.pdbx_description
1 polymer ?
#
loop_
_entity_poly.entity_id
_entity_poly.type
_entity_poly.pdbx_seq_one_letter_code
_entity_poly.pdbx_strand_id
1 'polypeptide(L)'
;MTDRGPTLSSRGRASSQRSSALGTAFLGGVLAAGLGLGAFAVAVLLLWVAAPYPDSDPSRALHLAADLWFLAHGSDLVRVVAASGGASPVAVTPLLLMALPLWLLYRSARHILEPTHPPKPPTPGPSDPLGPSDTSPSTPSLLHAEDIDPEPAPRLLLGWLLAGYLLVAGVALLYASAGPLYVEPLSALLYVPAAALATLAVAAWRTLGRTAFVPLPGPVRRAHDRLPAGLRTSLRGRWPAVAARAGSAAVLVMLLCGALLVLLALGWHAPAVRSDFLALTHDWADRCTVLLLSLVLLPNTVVWGLAYGLGPGFTLGAGSTVGPLGAAGYPDLPHFPLFGMVPEAGGTGTLHWLTAAVPLAVGLALARYSALPAKAYAVAARAGARTGADATPAGAPADAEWTGPRETAAAAGLAALGCGAVAALLAGLAGGALGSSALARFGPSWWQTGLAALGWTLLIGMPGALVARAWWLRGVPRPPRPARKPRVKLRTRMWRGVKRLTPAVLGTAGRGTRAACRFCMRALRRTATRARRRFVQRLARHPARPPSTPYPHSHPHPHPHPHPTSPTPPSHSSPPPALSPPPPPTPWHDASTRRARWSELRASSGGLMTDFEPTASPYGEAPGNTSAAGPEGGG
;
A
#
# COMPACT_ATOMS: atom_id res chain seq x y z
N MET A 1 -52.27 21.75 -45.63
CA MET A 1 -51.80 20.51 -44.98
C MET A 1 -50.29 20.59 -44.88
N THR A 2 -49.76 21.13 -43.78
CA THR A 2 -48.33 21.09 -43.49
C THR A 2 -48.09 19.99 -42.47
N ASP A 3 -47.31 19.01 -42.92
CA ASP A 3 -46.97 17.78 -42.22
C ASP A 3 -46.17 18.11 -40.95
N ARG A 4 -46.79 17.95 -39.78
CA ARG A 4 -46.08 17.99 -38.49
C ARG A 4 -45.42 16.64 -38.31
N GLY A 5 -44.16 16.52 -38.75
CA GLY A 5 -43.32 15.37 -38.45
C GLY A 5 -43.31 15.06 -36.94
N PRO A 6 -43.20 13.78 -36.55
CA PRO A 6 -43.34 13.37 -35.15
C PRO A 6 -42.24 14.02 -34.32
N THR A 7 -42.65 14.92 -33.41
CA THR A 7 -41.76 15.51 -32.42
C THR A 7 -41.32 14.40 -31.47
N LEU A 8 -40.13 13.84 -31.70
CA LEU A 8 -39.47 12.96 -30.73
C LEU A 8 -39.36 13.75 -29.41
N SER A 9 -40.23 13.39 -28.47
CA SER A 9 -40.30 14.01 -27.15
C SER A 9 -38.91 14.11 -26.52
N SER A 10 -38.62 15.18 -25.79
CA SER A 10 -37.34 15.38 -25.08
C SER A 10 -36.91 14.13 -24.30
N ARG A 11 -37.87 13.40 -23.72
CA ARG A 11 -37.64 12.10 -23.04
C ARG A 11 -37.04 11.00 -23.93
N GLY A 12 -37.35 10.95 -25.23
CA GLY A 12 -36.79 9.97 -26.17
C GLY A 12 -35.33 10.28 -26.55
N ARG A 13 -34.96 11.56 -26.60
CA ARG A 13 -33.55 11.98 -26.79
C ARG A 13 -32.73 11.69 -25.53
N ALA A 14 -33.29 11.96 -24.34
CA ALA A 14 -32.72 11.68 -23.04
C ALA A 14 -32.39 10.19 -22.81
N SER A 15 -33.31 9.31 -23.22
CA SER A 15 -33.14 7.86 -23.08
C SER A 15 -32.10 7.33 -24.06
N SER A 16 -32.12 7.80 -25.31
CA SER A 16 -31.14 7.44 -26.33
C SER A 16 -29.71 7.85 -25.94
N GLN A 17 -29.54 9.08 -25.44
CA GLN A 17 -28.23 9.56 -24.95
C GLN A 17 -27.72 8.75 -23.76
N ARG A 18 -28.58 8.41 -22.79
CA ARG A 18 -28.21 7.54 -21.67
C ARG A 18 -27.82 6.13 -22.12
N SER A 19 -28.62 5.51 -22.99
CA SER A 19 -28.30 4.18 -23.54
C SER A 19 -26.99 4.18 -24.33
N SER A 20 -26.73 5.25 -25.11
CA SER A 20 -25.48 5.44 -25.83
C SER A 20 -24.29 5.55 -24.87
N ALA A 21 -24.39 6.37 -23.82
CA ALA A 21 -23.33 6.54 -22.81
C ALA A 21 -23.04 5.25 -22.01
N LEU A 22 -24.06 4.45 -21.70
CA LEU A 22 -23.88 3.15 -21.06
C LEU A 22 -23.25 2.14 -22.02
N GLY A 23 -23.65 2.17 -23.30
CA GLY A 23 -23.07 1.34 -24.36
C GLY A 23 -21.60 1.64 -24.63
N THR A 24 -21.21 2.92 -24.67
CA THR A 24 -19.80 3.32 -24.80
C THR A 24 -18.97 2.89 -23.59
N ALA A 25 -19.52 2.98 -22.38
CA ALA A 25 -18.86 2.50 -21.17
C ALA A 25 -18.63 0.98 -21.21
N PHE A 26 -19.65 0.20 -21.58
CA PHE A 26 -19.55 -1.24 -21.76
C PHE A 26 -18.50 -1.62 -22.81
N LEU A 27 -18.54 -0.99 -23.98
CA LEU A 27 -17.57 -1.25 -25.06
C LEU A 27 -16.15 -0.88 -24.63
N GLY A 28 -15.97 0.20 -23.86
CA GLY A 28 -14.67 0.57 -23.29
C GLY A 28 -14.09 -0.52 -22.37
N GLY A 29 -14.93 -1.34 -21.75
CA GLY A 29 -14.54 -2.46 -20.89
C GLY A 29 -14.12 -3.67 -21.71
N VAL A 30 -14.92 -4.00 -22.73
CA VAL A 30 -14.61 -5.04 -23.71
C VAL A 30 -13.28 -4.75 -24.40
N LEU A 31 -13.08 -3.51 -24.87
CA LEU A 31 -11.83 -3.10 -25.53
C LEU A 31 -10.63 -3.13 -24.58
N ALA A 32 -10.78 -2.71 -23.32
CA ALA A 32 -9.68 -2.76 -22.36
C ALA A 32 -9.23 -4.21 -22.08
N ALA A 33 -10.18 -5.13 -21.89
CA ALA A 33 -9.87 -6.55 -21.69
C ALA A 33 -9.29 -7.18 -22.95
N GLY A 34 -9.92 -6.96 -24.11
CA GLY A 34 -9.50 -7.52 -25.40
C GLY A 34 -8.11 -7.04 -25.85
N LEU A 35 -7.79 -5.76 -25.67
CA LEU A 35 -6.44 -5.24 -25.95
C LEU A 35 -5.41 -5.81 -24.98
N GLY A 36 -5.77 -5.98 -23.72
CA GLY A 36 -4.90 -6.64 -22.74
C GLY A 36 -4.58 -8.07 -23.18
N LEU A 37 -5.60 -8.89 -23.40
CA LEU A 37 -5.46 -10.29 -23.83
C LEU A 37 -4.71 -10.41 -25.17
N GLY A 38 -5.06 -9.57 -26.14
CA GLY A 38 -4.43 -9.54 -27.46
C GLY A 38 -2.94 -9.18 -27.40
N ALA A 39 -2.53 -8.28 -26.51
CA ALA A 39 -1.12 -7.95 -26.33
C ALA A 39 -0.30 -9.14 -25.80
N PHE A 40 -0.85 -9.91 -24.84
CA PHE A 40 -0.23 -11.16 -24.38
C PHE A 40 -0.15 -12.19 -25.51
N ALA A 41 -1.23 -12.36 -26.27
CA ALA A 41 -1.27 -13.29 -27.41
C ALA A 41 -0.21 -12.95 -28.45
N VAL A 42 -0.08 -11.68 -28.85
CA VAL A 42 0.95 -11.24 -29.80
C VAL A 42 2.35 -11.51 -29.25
N ALA A 43 2.62 -11.16 -27.99
CA ALA A 43 3.94 -11.38 -27.40
C ALA A 43 4.34 -12.86 -27.35
N VAL A 44 3.42 -13.73 -26.91
CA VAL A 44 3.67 -15.18 -26.83
C VAL A 44 3.78 -15.81 -28.22
N LEU A 45 2.93 -15.42 -29.17
CA LEU A 45 3.00 -15.93 -30.54
C LEU A 45 4.27 -15.49 -31.25
N LEU A 46 4.73 -14.25 -31.08
CA LEU A 46 6.00 -13.80 -31.67
C LEU A 46 7.18 -14.62 -31.15
N LEU A 47 7.18 -14.93 -29.85
CA LEU A 47 8.21 -15.75 -29.23
C LEU A 47 8.15 -17.19 -29.71
N TRP A 48 6.95 -17.73 -29.86
CA TRP A 48 6.69 -19.06 -30.41
C TRP A 48 7.13 -19.17 -31.89
N VAL A 49 6.82 -18.16 -32.73
CA VAL A 49 7.26 -18.11 -34.14
C VAL A 49 8.78 -18.00 -34.25
N ALA A 50 9.42 -17.27 -33.32
CA ALA A 50 10.87 -17.12 -33.30
C ALA A 50 11.61 -18.35 -32.76
N ALA A 51 10.91 -19.31 -32.14
CA ALA A 51 11.52 -20.51 -31.59
C ALA A 51 11.99 -21.44 -32.72
N PRO A 52 13.23 -21.95 -32.69
CA PRO A 52 13.77 -22.79 -33.75
C PRO A 52 13.07 -24.16 -33.86
N TYR A 53 12.54 -24.66 -32.74
CA TYR A 53 11.73 -25.88 -32.66
C TYR A 53 10.47 -25.60 -31.83
N PRO A 54 9.38 -25.11 -32.44
CA PRO A 54 8.13 -24.92 -31.72
C PRO A 54 7.52 -26.29 -31.40
N ASP A 55 7.80 -26.82 -30.22
CA ASP A 55 7.35 -28.14 -29.75
C ASP A 55 5.81 -28.25 -29.55
N SER A 56 5.05 -27.22 -29.87
CA SER A 56 3.60 -27.16 -29.65
C SER A 56 2.83 -26.43 -30.74
N ASP A 57 1.64 -26.92 -31.05
CA ASP A 57 0.64 -26.27 -31.89
C ASP A 57 0.39 -24.80 -31.45
N PRO A 58 0.18 -23.84 -32.38
CA PRO A 58 -0.25 -22.46 -32.08
C PRO A 58 -1.34 -22.34 -31.01
N SER A 59 -2.26 -23.32 -30.94
CA SER A 59 -3.29 -23.37 -29.90
C SER A 59 -2.70 -23.34 -28.49
N ARG A 60 -1.59 -24.05 -28.21
CA ARG A 60 -0.97 -24.06 -26.88
C ARG A 60 -0.35 -22.71 -26.51
N ALA A 61 0.19 -21.99 -27.49
CA ALA A 61 0.71 -20.64 -27.31
C ALA A 61 -0.43 -19.65 -26.96
N LEU A 62 -1.60 -19.79 -27.58
CA LEU A 62 -2.78 -18.98 -27.27
C LEU A 62 -3.35 -19.28 -25.87
N HIS A 63 -3.38 -20.55 -25.45
CA HIS A 63 -3.76 -20.90 -24.07
C HIS A 63 -2.79 -20.27 -23.06
N LEU A 64 -1.48 -20.39 -23.28
CA LEU A 64 -0.47 -19.76 -22.44
C LEU A 64 -0.64 -18.23 -22.35
N ALA A 65 -0.99 -17.57 -23.45
CA ALA A 65 -1.26 -16.14 -23.44
C ALA A 65 -2.49 -15.77 -22.58
N ALA A 66 -3.54 -16.57 -22.64
CA ALA A 66 -4.71 -16.41 -21.77
C ALA A 66 -4.35 -16.66 -20.30
N ASP A 67 -3.61 -17.73 -20.01
CA ASP A 67 -3.13 -18.05 -18.66
C ASP A 67 -2.29 -16.91 -18.07
N LEU A 68 -1.35 -16.36 -18.86
CA LEU A 68 -0.54 -15.21 -18.45
C LEU A 68 -1.36 -13.96 -18.19
N TRP A 69 -2.44 -13.73 -18.96
CA TRP A 69 -3.36 -12.63 -18.71
C TRP A 69 -4.11 -12.81 -17.37
N PHE A 70 -4.53 -14.03 -17.02
CA PHE A 70 -5.14 -14.30 -15.71
C PHE A 70 -4.14 -14.23 -14.55
N LEU A 71 -2.93 -14.75 -14.75
CA LEU A 71 -1.83 -14.63 -13.80
C LEU A 71 -1.48 -13.15 -13.57
N ALA A 72 -1.53 -12.32 -14.61
CA ALA A 72 -1.37 -10.86 -14.50
C ALA A 72 -2.48 -10.17 -13.70
N HIS A 73 -3.59 -10.83 -13.40
CA HIS A 73 -4.61 -10.34 -12.46
C HIS A 73 -4.41 -10.85 -11.04
N GLY A 74 -3.43 -11.73 -10.83
CA GLY A 74 -3.20 -12.43 -9.57
C GLY A 74 -3.98 -13.72 -9.41
N SER A 75 -4.51 -14.28 -10.50
CA SER A 75 -5.18 -15.58 -10.47
C SER A 75 -4.15 -16.70 -10.43
N ASP A 76 -4.48 -17.77 -9.72
CA ASP A 76 -3.61 -18.94 -9.58
C ASP A 76 -3.74 -19.84 -10.81
N LEU A 77 -2.59 -20.31 -11.31
CA LEU A 77 -2.53 -21.30 -12.37
C LEU A 77 -2.23 -22.67 -11.77
N VAL A 78 -2.72 -23.72 -12.42
CA VAL A 78 -2.47 -25.11 -12.03
C VAL A 78 -1.88 -25.85 -13.21
N ARG A 79 -0.76 -26.53 -12.95
CA ARG A 79 -0.11 -27.43 -13.90
C ARG A 79 -0.43 -28.88 -13.51
N VAL A 80 -0.89 -29.67 -14.47
CA VAL A 80 -1.05 -31.12 -14.28
C VAL A 80 0.31 -31.79 -14.42
N VAL A 81 0.77 -32.49 -13.38
CA VAL A 81 2.03 -33.24 -13.44
C VAL A 81 1.73 -34.67 -13.91
N ALA A 82 2.08 -34.97 -15.17
CA ALA A 82 1.77 -36.25 -15.82
C ALA A 82 2.32 -37.49 -15.07
N ALA A 83 3.42 -37.34 -14.32
CA ALA A 83 4.07 -38.45 -13.61
C ALA A 83 3.40 -38.85 -12.28
N SER A 84 2.60 -37.98 -11.67
CA SER A 84 1.98 -38.22 -10.35
C SER A 84 0.46 -37.97 -10.31
N GLY A 85 -0.12 -37.46 -11.40
CA GLY A 85 -1.51 -37.00 -11.44
C GLY A 85 -1.80 -35.80 -10.52
N GLY A 86 -0.78 -35.26 -9.85
CA GLY A 86 -0.91 -34.17 -8.89
C GLY A 86 -1.02 -32.80 -9.57
N ALA A 87 -1.85 -31.93 -9.00
CA ALA A 87 -1.95 -30.52 -9.36
C ALA A 87 -0.80 -29.73 -8.70
N SER A 88 0.01 -29.04 -9.50
CA SER A 88 1.09 -28.17 -9.02
C SER A 88 0.72 -26.70 -9.23
N PRO A 89 0.51 -25.91 -8.16
CA PRO A 89 0.11 -24.51 -8.28
C PRO A 89 1.27 -23.62 -8.76
N VAL A 90 0.94 -22.63 -9.57
CA VAL A 90 1.81 -21.53 -10.02
C VAL A 90 1.05 -20.23 -9.74
N ALA A 91 1.28 -19.68 -8.56
CA ALA A 91 0.55 -18.59 -7.93
C ALA A 91 1.43 -17.35 -7.67
N VAL A 92 2.67 -17.32 -8.17
CA VAL A 92 3.52 -16.12 -8.09
C VAL A 92 3.13 -15.18 -9.21
N THR A 93 2.55 -14.04 -8.84
CA THR A 93 2.09 -13.05 -9.82
C THR A 93 3.23 -12.17 -10.30
N PRO A 94 3.55 -12.13 -11.61
CA PRO A 94 4.57 -11.21 -12.11
C PRO A 94 4.04 -9.77 -12.12
N LEU A 95 4.58 -8.96 -11.22
CA LEU A 95 4.10 -7.59 -10.97
C LEU A 95 4.24 -6.68 -12.20
N LEU A 96 5.18 -6.95 -13.11
CA LEU A 96 5.29 -6.16 -14.35
C LEU A 96 4.10 -6.43 -15.28
N LEU A 97 3.64 -7.68 -15.37
CA LEU A 97 2.52 -8.06 -16.23
C LEU A 97 1.20 -7.45 -15.77
N MET A 98 1.03 -7.23 -14.46
CA MET A 98 -0.10 -6.48 -13.89
C MET A 98 -0.24 -5.07 -14.47
N ALA A 99 0.86 -4.41 -14.85
CA ALA A 99 0.82 -3.00 -15.24
C ALA A 99 -0.06 -2.76 -16.46
N LEU A 100 0.00 -3.63 -17.48
CA LEU A 100 -0.71 -3.46 -18.74
C LEU A 100 -2.25 -3.51 -18.60
N PRO A 101 -2.87 -4.60 -18.09
CA PRO A 101 -4.33 -4.69 -18.00
C PRO A 101 -4.90 -3.65 -17.04
N LEU A 102 -4.22 -3.37 -15.93
CA LEU A 102 -4.67 -2.35 -14.97
C LEU A 102 -4.55 -0.94 -15.55
N TRP A 103 -3.50 -0.65 -16.32
CA TRP A 103 -3.36 0.65 -16.99
C TRP A 103 -4.42 0.86 -18.07
N LEU A 104 -4.69 -0.15 -18.91
CA LEU A 104 -5.75 -0.08 -19.94
C LEU A 104 -7.11 0.17 -19.30
N LEU A 105 -7.45 -0.58 -18.24
CA LEU A 105 -8.71 -0.40 -17.51
C LEU A 105 -8.80 0.97 -16.83
N TYR A 106 -7.72 1.41 -16.17
CA TYR A 106 -7.64 2.75 -15.56
C TYR A 106 -7.82 3.86 -16.60
N ARG A 107 -7.20 3.72 -17.78
CA ARG A 107 -7.30 4.67 -18.89
C ARG A 107 -8.74 4.74 -19.41
N SER A 108 -9.39 3.61 -19.66
CA SER A 108 -10.79 3.56 -20.07
C SER A 108 -11.71 4.20 -19.03
N ALA A 109 -11.52 3.88 -17.75
CA ALA A 109 -12.28 4.47 -16.66
C ALA A 109 -12.10 5.99 -16.57
N ARG A 110 -10.86 6.49 -16.71
CA ARG A 110 -10.60 7.93 -16.74
C ARG A 110 -11.31 8.62 -17.90
N HIS A 111 -11.25 8.04 -19.10
CA HIS A 111 -11.87 8.59 -20.29
C HIS A 111 -13.40 8.72 -20.16
N ILE A 112 -14.06 7.73 -19.55
CA ILE A 112 -15.52 7.74 -19.32
C ILE A 112 -15.92 8.70 -18.19
N LEU A 113 -15.02 9.00 -17.25
CA LEU A 113 -15.30 9.90 -16.13
C LEU A 113 -15.00 11.38 -16.42
N GLU A 114 -14.12 11.68 -17.38
CA GLU A 114 -13.76 13.06 -17.79
C GLU A 114 -14.95 13.96 -18.21
N PRO A 115 -16.01 13.45 -18.90
CA PRO A 115 -17.18 14.25 -19.30
C PRO A 115 -18.02 14.78 -18.13
N THR A 116 -17.88 14.21 -16.92
CA THR A 116 -18.74 14.54 -15.77
C THR A 116 -18.31 15.80 -15.00
N HIS A 117 -17.30 16.54 -15.47
CA HIS A 117 -16.93 17.83 -14.91
C HIS A 117 -17.83 18.94 -15.50
N PRO A 118 -18.58 19.70 -14.68
CA PRO A 118 -19.39 20.78 -15.22
C PRO A 118 -18.50 21.78 -15.96
N PRO A 119 -18.90 22.28 -17.14
CA PRO A 119 -18.15 23.31 -17.83
C PRO A 119 -17.96 24.50 -16.88
N LYS A 120 -16.71 24.97 -16.76
CA LYS A 120 -16.40 26.19 -16.03
C LYS A 120 -17.32 27.29 -16.58
N PRO A 121 -18.13 27.98 -15.75
CA PRO A 121 -18.96 29.06 -16.26
C PRO A 121 -18.05 30.06 -16.99
N PRO A 122 -18.48 30.58 -18.15
CA PRO A 122 -17.66 31.54 -18.88
C PRO A 122 -17.31 32.66 -17.91
N THR A 123 -16.00 32.88 -17.74
CA THR A 123 -15.49 34.01 -16.97
C THR A 123 -16.15 35.25 -17.56
N PRO A 124 -16.89 36.07 -16.78
CA PRO A 124 -17.37 37.33 -17.32
C PRO A 124 -16.14 38.07 -17.83
N GLY A 125 -16.12 38.35 -19.13
CA GLY A 125 -15.08 39.17 -19.72
C GLY A 125 -15.02 40.51 -18.99
N PRO A 126 -13.87 41.20 -18.98
CA PRO A 126 -13.79 42.55 -18.45
C PRO A 126 -14.86 43.38 -19.15
N SER A 127 -15.84 43.88 -18.39
CA SER A 127 -16.78 44.87 -18.87
C SER A 127 -15.98 46.13 -19.19
N ASP A 128 -15.75 46.39 -20.47
CA ASP A 128 -15.13 47.63 -20.94
C ASP A 128 -15.99 48.82 -20.47
N PRO A 129 -15.42 49.80 -19.72
CA PRO A 129 -16.17 50.96 -19.25
C PRO A 129 -16.47 52.02 -20.33
N LEU A 130 -16.10 51.78 -21.59
CA LEU A 130 -16.19 52.75 -22.69
C LEU A 130 -16.74 52.09 -23.95
N GLY A 131 -18.02 51.78 -23.95
CA GLY A 131 -18.79 51.43 -25.15
C GLY A 131 -20.22 51.95 -25.03
N PRO A 132 -20.79 52.58 -26.07
CA PRO A 132 -22.15 53.11 -26.01
C PRO A 132 -23.15 51.96 -25.76
N SER A 133 -24.10 52.22 -24.86
CA SER A 133 -25.14 51.30 -24.47
C SER A 133 -26.15 51.07 -25.61
N ASP A 134 -25.87 50.11 -26.49
CA ASP A 134 -26.90 49.56 -27.36
C ASP A 134 -27.73 48.54 -26.58
N THR A 135 -28.85 49.03 -26.05
CA THR A 135 -29.97 48.22 -25.59
C THR A 135 -30.62 47.52 -26.78
N SER A 136 -30.08 46.38 -27.19
CA SER A 136 -30.81 45.42 -28.01
C SER A 136 -31.36 44.32 -27.09
N PRO A 137 -32.67 44.02 -27.11
CA PRO A 137 -33.26 43.02 -26.23
C PRO A 137 -32.66 41.65 -26.58
N SER A 138 -31.90 41.12 -25.63
CA SER A 138 -31.31 39.79 -25.69
C SER A 138 -32.43 38.78 -25.94
N THR A 139 -32.36 38.05 -27.05
CA THR A 139 -33.10 36.81 -27.24
C THR A 139 -32.90 35.95 -26.00
N PRO A 140 -33.98 35.46 -25.34
CA PRO A 140 -33.80 34.57 -24.20
C PRO A 140 -33.08 33.31 -24.70
N SER A 141 -31.90 33.03 -24.14
CA SER A 141 -31.24 31.72 -24.31
C SER A 141 -32.22 30.65 -23.82
N LEU A 142 -32.91 30.01 -24.76
CA LEU A 142 -33.92 28.96 -24.58
C LEU A 142 -33.33 27.60 -24.19
N LEU A 143 -32.25 27.58 -23.41
CA LEU A 143 -31.79 26.38 -22.73
C LEU A 143 -31.62 26.75 -21.26
N HIS A 144 -32.71 26.67 -20.51
CA HIS A 144 -32.62 26.63 -19.07
C HIS A 144 -31.66 25.51 -18.70
N ALA A 145 -30.69 25.76 -17.82
CA ALA A 145 -29.78 24.74 -17.32
C ALA A 145 -30.50 23.55 -16.63
N GLU A 146 -31.81 23.68 -16.41
CA GLU A 146 -32.73 22.64 -15.93
C GLU A 146 -33.23 21.68 -17.03
N ASP A 147 -33.03 21.99 -18.33
CA ASP A 147 -33.34 21.11 -19.48
C ASP A 147 -32.16 20.21 -19.89
N ILE A 148 -31.01 20.29 -19.20
CA ILE A 148 -29.92 19.34 -19.36
C ILE A 148 -30.30 18.07 -18.59
N ASP A 149 -30.67 17.02 -19.32
CA ASP A 149 -30.91 15.70 -18.74
C ASP A 149 -29.74 15.29 -17.84
N PRO A 150 -30.01 14.70 -16.66
CA PRO A 150 -28.95 14.31 -15.75
C PRO A 150 -28.07 13.25 -16.41
N GLU A 151 -26.80 13.62 -16.63
CA GLU A 151 -25.71 12.71 -16.97
C GLU A 151 -25.83 11.40 -16.16
N PRO A 152 -25.64 10.23 -16.78
CA PRO A 152 -25.72 8.96 -16.08
C PRO A 152 -24.75 8.96 -14.89
N ALA A 153 -25.23 8.50 -13.73
CA ALA A 153 -24.43 8.49 -12.52
C ALA A 153 -23.08 7.77 -12.77
N PRO A 154 -21.92 8.32 -12.34
CA PRO A 154 -20.59 7.74 -12.60
C PRO A 154 -20.45 6.25 -12.24
N ARG A 155 -21.23 5.80 -11.26
CA ARG A 155 -21.28 4.39 -10.82
C ARG A 155 -21.92 3.46 -11.83
N LEU A 156 -22.97 3.93 -12.51
CA LEU A 156 -23.61 3.17 -13.57
C LEU A 156 -22.62 3.00 -14.73
N LEU A 157 -21.95 4.08 -15.12
CA LEU A 157 -20.90 4.03 -16.15
C LEU A 157 -19.78 3.04 -15.77
N LEU A 158 -19.23 3.14 -14.56
CA LEU A 158 -18.21 2.19 -14.07
C LEU A 158 -18.73 0.76 -13.95
N GLY A 159 -20.01 0.58 -13.61
CA GLY A 159 -20.65 -0.73 -13.56
C GLY A 159 -20.77 -1.39 -14.93
N TRP A 160 -21.17 -0.64 -15.96
CA TRP A 160 -21.21 -1.14 -17.34
C TRP A 160 -19.81 -1.38 -17.92
N LEU A 161 -18.85 -0.51 -17.60
CA LEU A 161 -17.43 -0.73 -17.93
C LEU A 161 -16.92 -2.04 -17.32
N LEU A 162 -17.18 -2.27 -16.03
CA LEU A 162 -16.83 -3.52 -15.36
C LEU A 162 -17.53 -4.72 -16.00
N ALA A 163 -18.82 -4.60 -16.35
CA ALA A 163 -19.58 -5.67 -16.98
C ALA A 163 -18.98 -6.09 -18.33
N GLY A 164 -18.59 -5.13 -19.18
CA GLY A 164 -17.92 -5.41 -20.46
C GLY A 164 -16.55 -6.07 -20.27
N TYR A 165 -15.78 -5.62 -19.28
CA TYR A 165 -14.50 -6.21 -18.93
C TYR A 165 -14.64 -7.68 -18.44
N LEU A 166 -15.60 -7.93 -17.54
CA LEU A 166 -15.86 -9.25 -16.99
C LEU A 166 -16.47 -10.22 -18.00
N LEU A 167 -17.20 -9.73 -19.02
CA LEU A 167 -17.69 -10.57 -20.11
C LEU A 167 -16.52 -11.21 -20.87
N VAL A 168 -15.53 -10.40 -21.27
CA VAL A 168 -14.33 -10.89 -21.96
C VAL A 168 -13.53 -11.83 -21.06
N ALA A 169 -13.39 -11.47 -19.77
CA ALA A 169 -12.75 -12.36 -18.79
C ALA A 169 -13.47 -13.72 -18.68
N GLY A 170 -14.80 -13.75 -18.67
CA GLY A 170 -15.57 -14.99 -18.62
C GLY A 170 -15.34 -15.87 -19.85
N VAL A 171 -15.34 -15.30 -21.06
CA VAL A 171 -15.05 -16.03 -22.30
C VAL A 171 -13.61 -16.55 -22.30
N ALA A 172 -12.64 -15.71 -21.90
CA ALA A 172 -11.24 -16.11 -21.80
C ALA A 172 -11.02 -17.22 -20.76
N LEU A 173 -11.77 -17.22 -19.65
CA LEU A 173 -11.67 -18.25 -18.62
C LEU A 173 -12.14 -19.61 -19.14
N LEU A 174 -13.25 -19.64 -19.89
CA LEU A 174 -13.72 -20.85 -20.54
C LEU A 174 -12.67 -21.41 -21.51
N TYR A 175 -12.03 -20.53 -22.29
CA TYR A 175 -10.94 -20.92 -23.19
C TYR A 175 -9.72 -21.45 -22.44
N ALA A 176 -9.22 -20.72 -21.44
CA ALA A 176 -8.03 -21.09 -20.65
C ALA A 176 -8.22 -22.40 -19.86
N SER A 177 -9.45 -22.74 -19.48
CA SER A 177 -9.74 -23.96 -18.71
C SER A 177 -9.43 -25.27 -19.44
N ALA A 178 -9.28 -25.24 -20.77
CA ALA A 178 -8.94 -26.41 -21.58
C ALA A 178 -7.41 -26.60 -21.76
N GLY A 179 -6.59 -25.68 -21.26
CA GLY A 179 -5.14 -25.71 -21.40
C GLY A 179 -4.43 -26.73 -20.49
N PRO A 180 -3.20 -27.16 -20.84
CA PRO A 180 -2.38 -28.04 -19.99
C PRO A 180 -1.84 -27.32 -18.73
N LEU A 181 -1.63 -26.01 -18.85
CA LEU A 181 -1.60 -25.07 -17.75
C LEU A 181 -2.99 -24.44 -17.80
N TYR A 182 -3.75 -24.49 -16.70
CA TYR A 182 -5.09 -23.91 -16.68
C TYR A 182 -5.25 -23.03 -15.45
N VAL A 183 -6.09 -22.02 -15.59
CA VAL A 183 -6.42 -21.09 -14.52
C VAL A 183 -7.36 -21.76 -13.53
N GLU A 184 -7.10 -21.65 -12.23
CA GLU A 184 -8.05 -22.09 -11.22
C GLU A 184 -9.32 -21.21 -11.27
N PRO A 185 -10.50 -21.75 -11.60
CA PRO A 185 -11.67 -20.90 -11.88
C PRO A 185 -12.10 -20.04 -10.70
N LEU A 186 -12.00 -20.58 -9.48
CA LEU A 186 -12.36 -19.85 -8.26
C LEU A 186 -11.43 -18.66 -8.01
N SER A 187 -10.12 -18.84 -8.25
CA SER A 187 -9.14 -17.76 -8.12
C SER A 187 -9.43 -16.65 -9.15
N ALA A 188 -9.69 -17.01 -10.42
CA ALA A 188 -10.03 -16.04 -11.46
C ALA A 188 -11.30 -15.25 -11.15
N LEU A 189 -12.34 -15.92 -10.67
CA LEU A 189 -13.61 -15.30 -10.27
C LEU A 189 -13.46 -14.36 -9.06
N LEU A 190 -12.39 -14.48 -8.28
CA LEU A 190 -12.10 -13.60 -7.15
C LEU A 190 -11.15 -12.47 -7.53
N TYR A 191 -9.99 -12.80 -8.10
CA TYR A 191 -8.89 -11.87 -8.33
C TYR A 191 -9.17 -10.91 -9.49
N VAL A 192 -9.75 -11.38 -10.61
CA VAL A 192 -10.05 -10.50 -11.76
C VAL A 192 -11.05 -9.40 -11.38
N PRO A 193 -12.22 -9.70 -10.78
CA PRO A 193 -13.14 -8.65 -10.35
C PRO A 193 -12.56 -7.76 -9.25
N ALA A 194 -11.80 -8.32 -8.31
CA ALA A 194 -11.17 -7.53 -7.24
C ALA A 194 -10.15 -6.53 -7.78
N ALA A 195 -9.26 -6.96 -8.68
CA ALA A 195 -8.27 -6.11 -9.34
C ALA A 195 -8.95 -5.04 -10.21
N ALA A 196 -9.99 -5.41 -10.95
CA ALA A 196 -10.78 -4.47 -11.74
C ALA A 196 -11.46 -3.41 -10.86
N LEU A 197 -12.17 -3.83 -9.81
CA LEU A 197 -12.84 -2.93 -8.86
C LEU A 197 -11.85 -1.99 -8.16
N ALA A 198 -10.70 -2.49 -7.73
CA ALA A 198 -9.64 -1.67 -7.14
C ALA A 198 -9.14 -0.60 -8.12
N THR A 199 -8.92 -0.99 -9.38
CA THR A 199 -8.49 -0.08 -10.46
C THR A 199 -9.53 1.00 -10.73
N LEU A 200 -10.80 0.61 -10.85
CA LEU A 200 -11.91 1.53 -11.05
C LEU A 200 -12.11 2.47 -9.85
N ALA A 201 -11.93 1.99 -8.63
CA ALA A 201 -11.98 2.82 -7.42
C ALA A 201 -10.84 3.84 -7.40
N VAL A 202 -9.62 3.46 -7.80
CA VAL A 202 -8.48 4.38 -7.94
C VAL A 202 -8.73 5.41 -9.04
N ALA A 203 -9.25 5.00 -10.20
CA ALA A 203 -9.62 5.91 -11.28
C ALA A 203 -10.67 6.92 -10.82
N ALA A 204 -11.75 6.46 -10.19
CA ALA A 204 -12.81 7.30 -9.65
C ALA A 204 -12.28 8.26 -8.59
N TRP A 205 -11.42 7.81 -7.68
CA TRP A 205 -10.79 8.68 -6.68
C TRP A 205 -9.88 9.74 -7.31
N ARG A 206 -9.13 9.39 -8.37
CA ARG A 206 -8.23 10.33 -9.06
C ARG A 206 -8.99 11.38 -9.86
N THR A 207 -10.13 11.05 -10.47
CA THR A 207 -10.91 11.95 -11.33
C THR A 207 -11.93 12.76 -10.55
N LEU A 208 -12.73 12.10 -9.72
CA LEU A 208 -13.82 12.71 -8.95
C LEU A 208 -13.34 13.15 -7.55
N GLY A 209 -12.20 12.67 -7.07
CA GLY A 209 -11.71 13.00 -5.73
C GLY A 209 -12.58 12.39 -4.63
N ARG A 210 -12.76 13.13 -3.55
CA ARG A 210 -13.58 12.69 -2.40
C ARG A 210 -15.06 12.51 -2.75
N THR A 211 -15.56 13.11 -3.84
CA THR A 211 -16.96 12.99 -4.27
C THR A 211 -17.26 11.62 -4.90
N ALA A 212 -16.24 10.89 -5.37
CA ALA A 212 -16.38 9.50 -5.86
C ALA A 212 -17.08 8.57 -4.85
N PHE A 213 -16.80 8.78 -3.57
CA PHE A 213 -17.30 7.96 -2.47
C PHE A 213 -18.58 8.52 -1.84
N VAL A 214 -19.20 9.58 -2.37
CA VAL A 214 -20.27 10.30 -1.66
C VAL A 214 -21.64 9.61 -1.64
N PRO A 215 -21.87 8.50 -2.36
CA PRO A 215 -22.86 7.54 -1.86
C PRO A 215 -22.22 6.22 -1.39
N LEU A 216 -21.29 6.26 -0.42
CA LEU A 216 -20.74 5.04 0.21
C LEU A 216 -21.84 3.98 0.42
N PRO A 217 -21.56 2.69 0.13
CA PRO A 217 -22.51 1.61 0.35
C PRO A 217 -23.13 1.74 1.75
N GLY A 218 -24.44 1.47 1.88
CA GLY A 218 -25.19 1.65 3.13
C GLY A 218 -24.48 1.20 4.42
N PRO A 219 -23.76 0.07 4.48
CA PRO A 219 -23.01 -0.32 5.68
C PRO A 219 -21.79 0.58 5.96
N VAL A 220 -21.04 1.00 4.94
CA VAL A 220 -19.86 1.87 5.12
C VAL A 220 -20.27 3.28 5.50
N ARG A 221 -21.40 3.77 4.96
CA ARG A 221 -22.01 5.03 5.42
C ARG A 221 -22.41 4.97 6.89
N ARG A 222 -23.04 3.87 7.32
CA ARG A 222 -23.39 3.64 8.74
C ARG A 222 -22.15 3.58 9.64
N ALA A 223 -21.07 2.93 9.20
CA ALA A 223 -19.80 2.92 9.92
C ALA A 223 -19.15 4.30 9.99
N HIS A 224 -19.14 5.04 8.87
CA HIS A 224 -18.67 6.42 8.79
C HIS A 224 -19.49 7.35 9.70
N ASP A 225 -20.81 7.18 9.77
CA ASP A 225 -21.69 8.01 10.60
C ASP A 225 -21.57 7.67 12.10
N ARG A 226 -21.14 6.45 12.43
CA ARG A 226 -20.75 6.03 13.79
C ARG A 226 -19.43 6.66 14.26
N LEU A 227 -18.61 7.21 13.36
CA LEU A 227 -17.39 7.89 13.76
C LEU A 227 -17.70 9.23 14.46
N PRO A 228 -17.03 9.53 15.60
CA PRO A 228 -17.22 10.77 16.34
C PRO A 228 -17.07 11.98 15.42
N ALA A 229 -17.97 12.96 15.57
CA ALA A 229 -17.98 14.16 14.72
C ALA A 229 -16.62 14.89 14.70
N GLY A 230 -15.86 14.82 15.80
CA GLY A 230 -14.50 15.37 15.89
C GLY A 230 -13.49 14.67 14.99
N LEU A 231 -13.58 13.33 14.83
CA LEU A 231 -12.70 12.58 13.93
C LEU A 231 -13.06 12.84 12.47
N ARG A 232 -14.36 12.94 12.15
CA ARG A 232 -14.83 13.32 10.80
C ARG A 232 -14.40 14.73 10.39
N THR A 233 -14.46 15.70 11.29
CA THR A 233 -13.94 17.06 11.02
C THR A 233 -12.43 17.09 10.93
N SER A 234 -11.73 16.26 11.71
CA SER A 234 -10.28 16.15 11.65
C SER A 234 -9.83 15.55 10.31
N LEU A 235 -10.43 14.43 9.86
CA LEU A 235 -10.14 13.79 8.56
C LEU A 235 -10.44 14.68 7.34
N ARG A 236 -11.23 15.75 7.51
CA ARG A 236 -11.46 16.77 6.48
C ARG A 236 -10.33 17.82 6.38
N GLY A 237 -9.44 17.89 7.37
CA GLY A 237 -8.29 18.81 7.39
C GLY A 237 -7.21 18.48 6.36
N ARG A 238 -6.11 19.25 6.35
CA ARG A 238 -4.99 19.11 5.40
C ARG A 238 -4.02 17.95 5.75
N TRP A 239 -4.04 17.46 6.99
CA TRP A 239 -3.08 16.44 7.46
C TRP A 239 -3.16 15.07 6.75
N PRO A 240 -4.30 14.58 6.21
CA PRO A 240 -4.31 13.36 5.42
C PRO A 240 -3.59 13.51 4.07
N ALA A 241 -3.60 14.72 3.48
CA ALA A 241 -2.82 14.98 2.27
C ALA A 241 -1.31 15.03 2.56
N VAL A 242 -0.92 15.56 3.73
CA VAL A 242 0.46 15.50 4.22
C VAL A 242 0.88 14.04 4.46
N ALA A 243 0.02 13.27 5.12
CA ALA A 243 0.26 11.86 5.38
C ALA A 243 0.37 11.04 4.08
N ALA A 244 -0.47 11.32 3.09
CA ALA A 244 -0.40 10.68 1.77
C ALA A 244 0.94 10.99 1.06
N ARG A 245 1.40 12.24 1.08
CA ARG A 245 2.70 12.63 0.50
C ARG A 245 3.88 12.00 1.25
N ALA A 246 3.83 11.98 2.58
CA ALA A 246 4.87 11.37 3.40
C ALA A 246 4.91 9.85 3.23
N GLY A 247 3.75 9.20 3.21
CA GLY A 247 3.61 7.78 2.94
C GLY A 247 4.09 7.42 1.53
N SER A 248 3.71 8.17 0.49
CA SER A 248 4.17 7.93 -0.87
C SER A 248 5.69 8.09 -1.02
N ALA A 249 6.28 9.09 -0.37
CA ALA A 249 7.73 9.27 -0.38
C ALA A 249 8.45 8.13 0.35
N ALA A 250 7.93 7.68 1.48
CA ALA A 250 8.48 6.54 2.23
C ALA A 250 8.42 5.25 1.41
N VAL A 251 7.28 4.95 0.79
CA VAL A 251 7.11 3.79 -0.11
C VAL A 251 8.09 3.87 -1.28
N LEU A 252 8.24 5.05 -1.92
CA LEU A 252 9.19 5.22 -3.01
C LEU A 252 10.63 4.93 -2.56
N VAL A 253 11.07 5.50 -1.43
CA VAL A 253 12.41 5.24 -0.88
C VAL A 253 12.61 3.76 -0.56
N MET A 254 11.58 3.11 -0.01
CA MET A 254 11.62 1.69 0.32
C MET A 254 11.79 0.81 -0.94
N LEU A 255 11.08 1.13 -2.02
CA LEU A 255 11.23 0.45 -3.31
C LEU A 255 12.59 0.72 -3.95
N LEU A 256 13.09 1.96 -3.88
CA LEU A 256 14.42 2.32 -4.38
C LEU A 256 15.52 1.57 -3.62
N CYS A 257 15.41 1.45 -2.30
CA CYS A 257 16.31 0.66 -1.49
C CYS A 257 16.25 -0.83 -1.87
N GLY A 258 15.06 -1.40 -2.06
CA GLY A 258 14.89 -2.78 -2.52
C GLY A 258 15.54 -3.01 -3.89
N ALA A 259 15.35 -2.08 -4.83
CA ALA A 259 15.97 -2.14 -6.15
C ALA A 259 17.49 -2.01 -6.10
N LEU A 260 18.02 -1.12 -5.24
CA LEU A 260 19.45 -0.99 -5.03
C LEU A 260 20.07 -2.30 -4.50
N LEU A 261 19.41 -2.96 -3.55
CA LEU A 261 19.86 -4.25 -3.01
C LEU A 261 19.88 -5.34 -4.09
N VAL A 262 18.85 -5.40 -4.93
CA VAL A 262 18.80 -6.36 -6.06
C VAL A 262 19.91 -6.09 -7.06
N LEU A 263 20.13 -4.84 -7.45
CA LEU A 263 21.21 -4.48 -8.38
C LEU A 263 22.59 -4.82 -7.80
N LEU A 264 22.80 -4.57 -6.51
CA LEU A 264 24.04 -4.93 -5.84
C LEU A 264 24.22 -6.46 -5.78
N ALA A 265 23.15 -7.20 -5.49
CA ALA A 265 23.17 -8.67 -5.43
C ALA A 265 23.43 -9.29 -6.81
N LEU A 266 22.78 -8.79 -7.86
CA LEU A 266 23.02 -9.21 -9.25
C LEU A 266 24.45 -8.92 -9.71
N GLY A 267 24.99 -7.74 -9.32
CA GLY A 267 26.37 -7.39 -9.62
C GLY A 267 27.38 -8.26 -8.88
N TRP A 268 27.12 -8.55 -7.60
CA TRP A 268 27.99 -9.38 -6.76
C TRP A 268 28.01 -10.84 -7.21
N HIS A 269 26.86 -11.40 -7.57
CA HIS A 269 26.73 -12.80 -7.99
C HIS A 269 26.63 -12.95 -9.52
N ALA A 270 27.15 -11.99 -10.29
CA ALA A 270 27.08 -12.00 -11.75
C ALA A 270 27.60 -13.30 -12.41
N PRO A 271 28.65 -13.98 -11.90
CA PRO A 271 29.08 -15.26 -12.46
C PRO A 271 28.02 -16.36 -12.35
N ALA A 272 27.35 -16.49 -11.20
CA ALA A 272 26.31 -17.49 -10.96
C ALA A 272 25.04 -17.20 -11.78
N VAL A 273 24.61 -15.93 -11.82
CA VAL A 273 23.50 -15.47 -12.66
C VAL A 273 23.76 -15.81 -14.14
N ARG A 274 24.99 -15.62 -14.61
CA ARG A 274 25.40 -15.93 -15.99
C ARG A 274 25.45 -17.43 -16.25
N SER A 275 25.97 -18.24 -15.31
CA SER A 275 25.99 -19.71 -15.50
C SER A 275 24.58 -20.28 -15.58
N ASP A 276 23.67 -19.82 -14.72
CA ASP A 276 22.28 -20.28 -14.71
C ASP A 276 21.55 -19.87 -16.00
N PHE A 277 21.82 -18.65 -16.48
CA PHE A 277 21.28 -18.17 -17.75
C PHE A 277 21.74 -19.02 -18.94
N LEU A 278 23.04 -19.30 -19.04
CA LEU A 278 23.60 -20.08 -20.15
C LEU A 278 23.25 -21.56 -20.04
N ALA A 279 23.03 -22.10 -18.84
CA ALA A 279 22.58 -23.48 -18.64
C ALA A 279 21.14 -23.71 -19.13
N LEU A 280 20.28 -22.70 -19.00
CA LEU A 280 18.89 -22.75 -19.48
C LEU A 280 18.74 -22.46 -20.97
N THR A 281 19.65 -21.69 -21.57
CA THR A 281 19.43 -21.06 -22.87
C THR A 281 20.39 -21.61 -23.92
N HIS A 282 19.85 -22.44 -24.83
CA HIS A 282 20.63 -23.03 -25.91
C HIS A 282 20.58 -22.10 -27.13
N ASP A 283 19.38 -21.62 -27.48
CA ASP A 283 19.14 -20.78 -28.66
C ASP A 283 18.85 -19.30 -28.35
N TRP A 284 18.85 -18.44 -29.38
CA TRP A 284 18.52 -17.02 -29.24
C TRP A 284 17.08 -16.78 -28.76
N ALA A 285 16.13 -17.62 -29.19
CA ALA A 285 14.75 -17.54 -28.74
C ALA A 285 14.63 -17.83 -27.24
N ASP A 286 15.35 -18.83 -26.72
CA ASP A 286 15.40 -19.14 -25.29
C ASP A 286 16.02 -17.99 -24.50
N ARG A 287 17.12 -17.41 -25.01
CA ARG A 287 17.78 -16.25 -24.41
C ARG A 287 16.80 -15.08 -24.27
N CYS A 288 16.07 -14.75 -25.34
CA CYS A 288 15.04 -13.72 -25.31
C CYS A 288 13.92 -14.06 -24.31
N THR A 289 13.46 -15.31 -24.29
CA THR A 289 12.41 -15.79 -23.38
C THR A 289 12.81 -15.64 -21.92
N VAL A 290 13.99 -16.15 -21.54
CA VAL A 290 14.48 -16.13 -20.16
C VAL A 290 14.81 -14.70 -19.72
N LEU A 291 15.33 -13.85 -20.61
CA LEU A 291 15.53 -12.42 -20.33
C LEU A 291 14.20 -11.70 -20.10
N LEU A 292 13.20 -11.92 -20.95
CA LEU A 292 11.86 -11.34 -20.78
C LEU A 292 11.22 -11.80 -19.49
N LEU A 293 11.30 -13.10 -19.16
CA LEU A 293 10.81 -13.65 -17.90
C LEU A 293 11.52 -13.02 -16.69
N SER A 294 12.85 -12.84 -16.77
CA SER A 294 13.63 -12.18 -15.72
C SER A 294 13.23 -10.71 -15.55
N LEU A 295 13.01 -9.97 -16.66
CA LEU A 295 12.53 -8.59 -16.63
C LEU A 295 11.13 -8.49 -16.03
N VAL A 296 10.25 -9.42 -16.38
CA VAL A 296 8.87 -9.50 -15.89
C VAL A 296 8.81 -9.75 -14.38
N LEU A 297 9.75 -10.54 -13.84
CA LEU A 297 9.88 -10.82 -12.41
C LEU A 297 10.74 -9.82 -11.64
N LEU A 298 11.42 -8.89 -12.32
CA LEU A 298 12.29 -7.90 -11.66
C LEU A 298 11.54 -7.04 -10.61
N PRO A 299 10.30 -6.59 -10.82
CA PRO A 299 9.60 -5.87 -9.75
C PRO A 299 9.27 -6.77 -8.55
N ASN A 300 9.08 -8.08 -8.74
CA ASN A 300 8.93 -9.02 -7.63
C ASN A 300 10.22 -9.09 -6.81
N THR A 301 11.38 -9.19 -7.48
CA THR A 301 12.67 -9.25 -6.78
C THR A 301 12.97 -7.96 -6.02
N VAL A 302 12.54 -6.79 -6.53
CA VAL A 302 12.61 -5.52 -5.78
C VAL A 302 11.84 -5.61 -4.46
N VAL A 303 10.67 -6.23 -4.46
CA VAL A 303 9.87 -6.44 -3.23
C VAL A 303 10.54 -7.47 -2.30
N TRP A 304 11.22 -8.48 -2.85
CA TRP A 304 12.00 -9.44 -2.07
C TRP A 304 13.20 -8.75 -1.39
N GLY A 305 13.94 -7.92 -2.14
CA GLY A 305 15.03 -7.10 -1.61
C GLY A 305 14.56 -6.08 -0.56
N LEU A 306 13.36 -5.53 -0.74
CA LEU A 306 12.70 -4.69 0.27
C LEU A 306 12.43 -5.46 1.55
N ALA A 307 11.87 -6.67 1.47
CA ALA A 307 11.59 -7.49 2.65
C ALA A 307 12.89 -7.93 3.34
N TYR A 308 13.94 -8.23 2.57
CA TYR A 308 15.28 -8.47 3.07
C TYR A 308 15.83 -7.24 3.83
N GLY A 309 15.78 -6.04 3.22
CA GLY A 309 16.27 -4.81 3.83
C GLY A 309 15.49 -4.36 5.07
N LEU A 310 14.19 -4.68 5.16
CA LEU A 310 13.38 -4.40 6.36
C LEU A 310 13.64 -5.38 7.51
N GLY A 311 14.31 -6.51 7.26
CA GLY A 311 14.58 -7.56 8.24
C GLY A 311 13.84 -8.89 8.05
N PRO A 312 12.52 -8.94 7.73
CA PRO A 312 11.80 -10.22 7.71
C PRO A 312 12.24 -11.18 6.60
N GLY A 313 12.87 -10.67 5.54
CA GLY A 313 13.37 -11.52 4.45
C GLY A 313 12.26 -12.12 3.59
N PHE A 314 12.60 -13.22 2.92
CA PHE A 314 11.68 -13.96 2.06
C PHE A 314 11.97 -15.45 2.08
N THR A 315 11.04 -16.26 1.58
CA THR A 315 11.19 -17.72 1.49
C THR A 315 11.36 -18.14 0.04
N LEU A 316 12.27 -19.07 -0.22
CA LEU A 316 12.43 -19.74 -1.50
C LEU A 316 12.15 -21.22 -1.26
N GLY A 317 10.88 -21.55 -1.04
CA GLY A 317 10.46 -22.88 -0.63
C GLY A 317 9.99 -22.97 0.83
N ALA A 318 9.24 -24.02 1.13
CA ALA A 318 8.65 -24.23 2.43
C ALA A 318 9.71 -24.53 3.49
N GLY A 319 9.75 -23.70 4.54
CA GLY A 319 10.70 -23.86 5.64
C GLY A 319 12.05 -23.17 5.43
N SER A 320 12.26 -22.55 4.26
CA SER A 320 13.46 -21.76 4.00
C SER A 320 13.30 -20.32 4.44
N THR A 321 14.43 -19.70 4.77
CA THR A 321 14.49 -18.28 5.14
C THR A 321 15.70 -17.64 4.51
N VAL A 322 15.50 -16.53 3.79
CA VAL A 322 16.55 -15.68 3.25
C VAL A 322 16.38 -14.30 3.85
N GLY A 323 17.24 -13.96 4.82
CA GLY A 323 17.21 -12.67 5.52
C GLY A 323 18.60 -12.13 5.79
N PRO A 324 18.71 -10.87 6.24
CA PRO A 324 20.00 -10.22 6.50
C PRO A 324 20.80 -10.91 7.62
N LEU A 325 20.12 -11.59 8.54
CA LEU A 325 20.73 -12.33 9.65
C LEU A 325 21.17 -13.75 9.27
N GLY A 326 20.83 -14.22 8.07
CA GLY A 326 21.20 -15.55 7.58
C GLY A 326 20.26 -16.06 6.49
N ALA A 327 20.81 -16.91 5.63
CA ALA A 327 20.05 -17.70 4.65
C ALA A 327 20.19 -19.19 5.00
N ALA A 328 19.08 -19.93 5.03
CA ALA A 328 19.09 -21.36 5.37
C ALA A 328 17.86 -22.10 4.83
N GLY A 329 18.03 -23.41 4.60
CA GLY A 329 16.94 -24.37 4.43
C GLY A 329 16.16 -24.28 3.12
N TYR A 330 16.67 -23.58 2.09
CA TYR A 330 16.07 -23.61 0.76
C TYR A 330 16.49 -24.89 0.01
N PRO A 331 15.56 -25.51 -0.75
CA PRO A 331 15.86 -26.69 -1.55
C PRO A 331 16.77 -26.32 -2.72
N ASP A 332 17.26 -27.32 -3.45
CA ASP A 332 17.94 -27.10 -4.72
C ASP A 332 17.01 -26.34 -5.67
N LEU A 333 17.34 -25.07 -5.90
CA LEU A 333 16.54 -24.17 -6.73
C LEU A 333 16.72 -24.53 -8.20
N PRO A 334 15.68 -24.39 -9.03
CA PRO A 334 15.85 -24.57 -10.47
C PRO A 334 16.87 -23.55 -10.98
N HIS A 335 17.74 -23.96 -11.92
CA HIS A 335 18.65 -23.06 -12.60
C HIS A 335 17.82 -21.96 -13.25
N PHE A 336 17.83 -20.75 -12.70
CA PHE A 336 17.10 -19.60 -13.21
C PHE A 336 17.88 -18.34 -12.79
N PRO A 337 18.13 -17.38 -13.70
CA PRO A 337 19.14 -16.35 -13.48
C PRO A 337 18.91 -15.50 -12.23
N LEU A 338 17.64 -15.20 -11.89
CA LEU A 338 17.33 -14.40 -10.70
C LEU A 338 17.59 -15.15 -9.38
N PHE A 339 17.65 -16.48 -9.37
CA PHE A 339 18.01 -17.24 -8.17
C PHE A 339 19.51 -17.23 -7.91
N GLY A 340 20.34 -17.02 -8.93
CA GLY A 340 21.77 -16.80 -8.77
C GLY A 340 22.14 -15.57 -7.94
N MET A 341 21.22 -14.62 -7.68
CA MET A 341 21.46 -13.46 -6.81
C MET A 341 21.29 -13.76 -5.31
N VAL A 342 20.77 -14.93 -4.96
CA VAL A 342 20.42 -15.30 -3.59
C VAL A 342 21.70 -15.64 -2.81
N PRO A 343 21.88 -15.12 -1.59
CA PRO A 343 23.06 -15.40 -0.80
C PRO A 343 23.14 -16.89 -0.43
N GLU A 344 24.36 -17.44 -0.45
CA GLU A 344 24.63 -18.81 -0.04
C GLU A 344 24.27 -19.06 1.43
N ALA A 345 23.82 -20.28 1.73
CA ALA A 345 23.44 -20.67 3.07
C ALA A 345 24.64 -20.60 4.04
N GLY A 346 24.45 -19.95 5.20
CA GLY A 346 25.44 -19.90 6.28
C GLY A 346 26.44 -18.73 6.26
N GLY A 347 26.39 -17.83 5.27
CA GLY A 347 27.25 -16.64 5.26
C GLY A 347 26.79 -15.55 6.24
N THR A 348 27.58 -15.25 7.28
CA THR A 348 27.36 -14.08 8.18
C THR A 348 28.49 -13.07 8.04
N GLY A 349 28.42 -12.20 7.02
CA GLY A 349 29.39 -11.13 6.81
C GLY A 349 29.04 -9.84 7.55
N THR A 350 30.05 -9.07 8.00
CA THR A 350 29.87 -7.74 8.60
C THR A 350 29.19 -6.73 7.66
N LEU A 351 29.26 -6.96 6.34
CA LEU A 351 28.53 -6.16 5.35
C LEU A 351 27.01 -6.23 5.49
N HIS A 352 26.45 -7.25 6.17
CA HIS A 352 25.00 -7.37 6.36
C HIS A 352 24.44 -6.24 7.22
N TRP A 353 25.26 -5.61 8.07
CA TRP A 353 24.85 -4.41 8.84
C TRP A 353 24.47 -3.22 7.95
N LEU A 354 24.96 -3.15 6.71
CA LEU A 354 24.56 -2.09 5.76
C LEU A 354 23.07 -2.15 5.42
N THR A 355 22.43 -3.32 5.55
CA THR A 355 20.97 -3.45 5.35
C THR A 355 20.16 -2.62 6.34
N ALA A 356 20.70 -2.34 7.54
CA ALA A 356 20.06 -1.46 8.52
C ALA A 356 19.92 0.00 8.04
N ALA A 357 20.66 0.39 6.98
CA ALA A 357 20.50 1.69 6.35
C ALA A 357 19.13 1.84 5.65
N VAL A 358 18.51 0.73 5.22
CA VAL A 358 17.19 0.73 4.55
C VAL A 358 16.08 1.25 5.46
N PRO A 359 15.78 0.65 6.64
CA PRO A 359 14.73 1.16 7.51
C PRO A 359 15.03 2.59 8.00
N LEU A 360 16.31 2.94 8.17
CA LEU A 360 16.73 4.30 8.51
C LEU A 360 16.37 5.31 7.41
N ALA A 361 16.72 5.02 6.16
CA ALA A 361 16.41 5.88 5.01
C ALA A 361 14.89 6.08 4.83
N VAL A 362 14.12 4.99 4.97
CA VAL A 362 12.65 5.03 4.87
C VAL A 362 12.04 5.86 6.01
N GLY A 363 12.50 5.67 7.25
CA GLY A 363 12.06 6.44 8.40
C GLY A 363 12.41 7.93 8.29
N LEU A 364 13.62 8.26 7.85
CA LEU A 364 14.07 9.64 7.63
C LEU A 364 13.28 10.34 6.52
N ALA A 365 12.96 9.63 5.42
CA ALA A 365 12.11 10.15 4.37
C ALA A 365 10.72 10.49 4.93
N LEU A 366 10.08 9.55 5.63
CA LEU A 366 8.78 9.78 6.25
C LEU A 366 8.80 10.98 7.22
N ALA A 367 9.85 11.09 8.04
CA ALA A 367 10.06 12.21 8.96
C ALA A 367 10.17 13.55 8.22
N ARG A 368 11.00 13.62 7.18
CA ARG A 368 11.24 14.82 6.37
C ARG A 368 9.95 15.30 5.72
N TYR A 369 9.20 14.42 5.07
CA TYR A 369 7.97 14.79 4.35
C TYR A 369 6.82 15.13 5.31
N SER A 370 6.75 14.46 6.47
CA SER A 370 5.77 14.79 7.52
C SER A 370 6.02 16.16 8.16
N ALA A 371 7.28 16.61 8.20
CA ALA A 371 7.68 17.91 8.76
C ALA A 371 7.64 19.08 7.74
N LEU A 372 7.41 18.83 6.45
CA LEU A 372 7.38 19.86 5.40
C LEU A 372 6.41 21.03 5.70
N PRO A 373 5.19 20.82 6.22
CA PRO A 373 4.30 21.92 6.56
C PRO A 373 4.90 22.85 7.62
N ALA A 374 5.59 22.30 8.62
CA ALA A 374 6.27 23.07 9.65
C ALA A 374 7.46 23.86 9.08
N LYS A 375 8.22 23.26 8.16
CA LYS A 375 9.28 23.95 7.42
C LYS A 375 8.73 25.12 6.60
N ALA A 376 7.66 24.90 5.83
CA ALA A 376 7.04 25.93 5.01
C ALA A 376 6.56 27.12 5.85
N TYR A 377 5.92 26.84 7.00
CA TYR A 377 5.51 27.87 7.95
C TYR A 377 6.72 28.64 8.52
N ALA A 378 7.77 27.95 8.96
CA ALA A 378 8.97 28.58 9.51
C ALA A 378 9.66 29.50 8.49
N VAL A 379 9.74 29.09 7.23
CA VAL A 379 10.31 29.88 6.14
C VAL A 379 9.47 31.14 5.89
N ALA A 380 8.14 31.01 5.83
CA ALA A 380 7.23 32.15 5.66
C ALA A 380 7.32 33.15 6.83
N ALA A 381 7.36 32.66 8.07
CA ALA A 381 7.47 33.51 9.26
C ALA A 381 8.81 34.26 9.31
N ARG A 382 9.91 33.62 8.93
CA ARG A 382 11.24 34.26 8.86
C ARG A 382 11.33 35.27 7.72
N ALA A 383 10.65 35.03 6.59
CA ALA A 383 10.57 35.99 5.49
C ALA A 383 9.79 37.25 5.92
N GLY A 384 8.65 37.09 6.58
CA GLY A 384 7.86 38.21 7.09
C GLY A 384 8.58 39.04 8.17
N ALA A 385 9.43 38.42 8.99
CA ALA A 385 10.26 39.13 9.97
C ALA A 385 11.35 40.00 9.32
N ARG A 386 11.85 39.63 8.13
CA ARG A 386 12.88 40.39 7.40
C ARG A 386 12.32 41.61 6.68
N THR A 387 11.06 41.56 6.25
CA THR A 387 10.43 42.68 5.53
C THR A 387 9.93 43.79 6.46
N GLY A 388 10.12 43.68 7.78
CA GLY A 388 9.83 44.76 8.75
C GLY A 388 8.37 45.24 8.75
N ALA A 389 7.46 44.47 8.15
CA ALA A 389 6.07 44.90 8.02
C ALA A 389 5.38 44.74 9.38
N ASP A 390 5.12 45.87 10.05
CA ASP A 390 4.14 46.03 11.14
C ASP A 390 2.68 45.76 10.69
N ALA A 391 2.50 45.24 9.47
CA ALA A 391 1.25 44.66 9.07
C ALA A 391 0.98 43.45 9.96
N THR A 392 -0.03 43.59 10.84
CA THR A 392 -0.93 42.52 11.30
C THR A 392 -0.86 41.34 10.33
N PRO A 393 -0.60 40.10 10.75
CA PRO A 393 -0.25 38.99 9.88
C PRO A 393 -1.37 38.68 8.86
N ALA A 394 -1.39 39.47 7.78
CA ALA A 394 -2.31 39.41 6.66
C ALA A 394 -1.62 38.80 5.43
N GLY A 395 -0.30 38.59 5.51
CA GLY A 395 0.53 37.93 4.50
C GLY A 395 1.13 36.58 4.95
N ALA A 396 0.84 36.10 6.16
CA ALA A 396 0.95 34.65 6.39
C ALA A 396 -0.15 34.01 5.55
N PRO A 397 0.10 32.95 4.76
CA PRO A 397 -0.96 32.33 3.97
C PRO A 397 -2.13 32.06 4.91
N ALA A 398 -3.30 32.65 4.64
CA ALA A 398 -4.50 32.48 5.47
C ALA A 398 -4.89 30.99 5.61
N ASP A 399 -4.29 30.16 4.76
CA ASP A 399 -4.37 28.73 4.61
C ASP A 399 -3.26 27.95 5.35
N ALA A 400 -2.17 28.58 5.83
CA ALA A 400 -1.12 27.94 6.65
C ALA A 400 -1.58 27.74 8.10
N GLU A 401 -2.67 26.98 8.25
CA GLU A 401 -3.20 26.57 9.55
C GLU A 401 -2.09 25.85 10.33
N TRP A 402 -1.78 26.40 11.51
CA TRP A 402 -0.72 25.90 12.37
C TRP A 402 -1.02 24.46 12.79
N THR A 403 -0.21 23.51 12.32
CA THR A 403 -0.38 22.11 12.71
C THR A 403 0.27 21.85 14.06
N GLY A 404 -0.54 21.44 15.04
CA GLY A 404 -0.05 21.07 16.37
C GLY A 404 0.90 19.87 16.30
N PRO A 405 1.77 19.65 17.32
CA PRO A 405 2.65 18.47 17.35
C PRO A 405 1.86 17.15 17.26
N ARG A 406 0.63 17.13 17.80
CA ARG A 406 -0.29 15.99 17.68
C ARG A 406 -0.74 15.72 16.24
N GLU A 407 -0.90 16.76 15.44
CA GLU A 407 -1.30 16.61 14.03
C GLU A 407 -0.14 16.14 13.17
N THR A 408 1.08 16.62 13.45
CA THR A 408 2.30 16.08 12.82
C THR A 408 2.50 14.61 13.18
N ALA A 409 2.33 14.25 14.46
CA ALA A 409 2.36 12.87 14.92
C ALA A 409 1.26 12.02 14.27
N ALA A 410 0.03 12.53 14.16
CA ALA A 410 -1.07 11.83 13.50
C ALA A 410 -0.83 11.66 11.99
N ALA A 411 -0.25 12.66 11.33
CA ALA A 411 0.12 12.57 9.91
C ALA A 411 1.23 11.54 9.69
N ALA A 412 2.27 11.55 10.53
CA ALA A 412 3.35 10.56 10.48
C ALA A 412 2.83 9.14 10.78
N GLY A 413 1.95 8.98 11.77
CA GLY A 413 1.32 7.70 12.10
C GLY A 413 0.43 7.18 10.97
N LEU A 414 -0.39 8.04 10.34
CA LEU A 414 -1.21 7.64 9.20
C LEU A 414 -0.37 7.34 7.95
N ALA A 415 0.73 8.06 7.75
CA ALA A 415 1.71 7.76 6.69
C ALA A 415 2.38 6.40 6.92
N ALA A 416 2.76 6.08 8.16
CA ALA A 416 3.36 4.81 8.55
C ALA A 416 2.38 3.64 8.34
N LEU A 417 1.12 3.81 8.74
CA LEU A 417 0.05 2.84 8.46
C LEU A 417 -0.15 2.62 6.96
N GLY A 418 -0.18 3.69 6.16
CA GLY A 418 -0.25 3.59 4.71
C GLY A 418 0.95 2.87 4.10
N CYS A 419 2.16 3.16 4.58
CA CYS A 419 3.40 2.50 4.14
C CYS A 419 3.37 1.00 4.45
N GLY A 420 3.02 0.62 5.68
CA GLY A 420 2.90 -0.79 6.09
C GLY A 420 1.83 -1.55 5.30
N ALA A 421 0.68 -0.91 5.04
CA ALA A 421 -0.38 -1.51 4.22
C ALA A 421 0.05 -1.74 2.76
N VAL A 422 0.76 -0.77 2.15
CA VAL A 422 1.29 -0.91 0.80
C VAL A 422 2.39 -1.97 0.74
N ALA A 423 3.29 -2.01 1.73
CA ALA A 423 4.33 -3.03 1.83
C ALA A 423 3.74 -4.44 1.96
N ALA A 424 2.71 -4.59 2.80
CA ALA A 424 1.99 -5.85 2.95
C ALA A 424 1.33 -6.30 1.65
N LEU A 425 0.64 -5.39 0.96
CA LEU A 425 -0.01 -5.68 -0.32
C LEU A 425 1.03 -6.11 -1.37
N LEU A 426 2.10 -5.35 -1.53
CA LEU A 426 3.16 -5.67 -2.51
C LEU A 426 3.84 -7.00 -2.18
N ALA A 427 4.12 -7.28 -0.91
CA ALA A 427 4.70 -8.55 -0.49
C ALA A 427 3.75 -9.73 -0.74
N GLY A 428 2.46 -9.55 -0.50
CA GLY A 428 1.44 -10.56 -0.82
C GLY A 428 1.33 -10.85 -2.32
N LEU A 429 1.42 -9.82 -3.17
CA LEU A 429 1.39 -9.98 -4.62
C LEU A 429 2.71 -10.50 -5.21
N ALA A 430 3.84 -10.21 -4.55
CA ALA A 430 5.17 -10.65 -5.00
C ALA A 430 5.53 -12.08 -4.56
N GLY A 431 4.70 -12.72 -3.74
CA GLY A 431 4.84 -14.09 -3.28
C GLY A 431 3.69 -14.98 -3.76
N GLY A 432 3.82 -16.28 -3.55
CA GLY A 432 2.85 -17.29 -3.99
C GLY A 432 3.44 -18.69 -3.95
N ALA A 433 2.65 -19.70 -4.29
CA ALA A 433 3.16 -21.06 -4.49
C ALA A 433 3.76 -21.19 -5.90
N LEU A 434 4.88 -21.90 -6.06
CA LEU A 434 5.43 -22.29 -7.37
C LEU A 434 5.36 -23.79 -7.62
N GLY A 435 4.93 -24.55 -6.61
CA GLY A 435 4.62 -25.96 -6.72
C GLY A 435 4.06 -26.49 -5.41
N SER A 436 4.06 -27.81 -5.24
CA SER A 436 3.66 -28.47 -4.00
C SER A 436 4.84 -28.59 -3.02
N SER A 437 4.53 -28.93 -1.75
CA SER A 437 5.50 -29.27 -0.70
C SER A 437 6.67 -28.26 -0.56
N ALA A 438 7.88 -28.64 -0.97
CA ALA A 438 9.08 -27.83 -0.90
C ALA A 438 8.95 -26.49 -1.63
N LEU A 439 8.10 -26.39 -2.67
CA LEU A 439 7.86 -25.16 -3.43
C LEU A 439 6.50 -24.49 -3.13
N ALA A 440 5.84 -24.90 -2.05
CA ALA A 440 4.51 -24.39 -1.67
C ALA A 440 4.50 -22.91 -1.26
N ARG A 441 5.65 -22.34 -0.90
CA ARG A 441 5.76 -20.92 -0.48
C ARG A 441 7.00 -20.27 -1.04
N PHE A 442 6.79 -19.29 -1.92
CA PHE A 442 7.81 -18.42 -2.47
C PHE A 442 7.51 -16.95 -2.18
N GLY A 443 8.57 -16.19 -1.94
CA GLY A 443 8.52 -14.74 -1.74
C GLY A 443 8.36 -14.30 -0.29
N PRO A 444 8.18 -12.99 -0.06
CA PRO A 444 8.13 -12.39 1.26
C PRO A 444 6.79 -12.65 1.93
N SER A 445 6.80 -12.77 3.27
CA SER A 445 5.55 -12.87 4.01
C SER A 445 4.89 -11.49 4.11
N TRP A 446 3.63 -11.40 3.68
CA TRP A 446 2.91 -10.13 3.56
C TRP A 446 2.78 -9.41 4.91
N TRP A 447 2.43 -10.14 5.97
CA TRP A 447 2.17 -9.56 7.27
C TRP A 447 3.47 -9.16 8.00
N GLN A 448 4.56 -9.94 7.91
CA GLN A 448 5.83 -9.56 8.54
C GLN A 448 6.44 -8.36 7.82
N THR A 449 6.41 -8.34 6.50
CA THR A 449 6.90 -7.21 5.70
C THR A 449 6.11 -5.94 6.01
N GLY A 450 4.78 -6.04 6.10
CA GLY A 450 3.92 -4.92 6.48
C GLY A 450 4.16 -4.42 7.90
N LEU A 451 4.26 -5.33 8.89
CA LEU A 451 4.54 -4.97 10.28
C LEU A 451 5.94 -4.40 10.46
N ALA A 452 6.95 -4.92 9.75
CA ALA A 452 8.31 -4.38 9.78
C ALA A 452 8.34 -2.96 9.19
N ALA A 453 7.73 -2.74 8.02
CA ALA A 453 7.61 -1.42 7.42
C ALA A 453 6.90 -0.43 8.35
N LEU A 454 5.78 -0.84 8.97
CA LEU A 454 5.05 -0.03 9.96
C LEU A 454 5.90 0.26 11.20
N GLY A 455 6.56 -0.76 11.75
CA GLY A 455 7.39 -0.66 12.95
C GLY A 455 8.54 0.32 12.76
N TRP A 456 9.32 0.16 11.70
CA TRP A 456 10.45 1.05 11.39
C TRP A 456 10.02 2.48 11.10
N THR A 457 8.95 2.67 10.33
CA THR A 457 8.44 4.01 10.01
C THR A 457 7.83 4.71 11.23
N LEU A 458 7.21 4.00 12.16
CA LEU A 458 6.77 4.57 13.43
C LEU A 458 7.96 4.87 14.35
N LEU A 459 8.88 3.92 14.52
CA LEU A 459 10.02 4.03 15.45
C LEU A 459 10.97 5.17 15.06
N ILE A 460 11.25 5.33 13.77
CA ILE A 460 12.20 6.34 13.27
C ILE A 460 11.46 7.58 12.77
N GLY A 461 10.40 7.38 11.97
CA GLY A 461 9.74 8.45 11.25
C GLY A 461 8.89 9.36 12.14
N MET A 462 8.18 8.83 13.14
CA MET A 462 7.35 9.66 14.04
C MET A 462 8.20 10.53 14.98
N PRO A 463 9.21 9.99 15.72
CA PRO A 463 10.12 10.83 16.50
C PRO A 463 10.90 11.80 15.61
N GLY A 464 11.42 11.34 14.47
CA GLY A 464 12.14 12.18 13.51
C GLY A 464 11.29 13.35 13.00
N ALA A 465 10.00 13.14 12.72
CA ALA A 465 9.08 14.20 12.32
C ALA A 465 8.89 15.25 13.42
N LEU A 466 8.78 14.82 14.68
CA LEU A 466 8.61 15.72 15.83
C LEU A 466 9.89 16.53 16.12
N VAL A 467 11.06 15.88 16.04
CA VAL A 467 12.36 16.55 16.20
C VAL A 467 12.60 17.54 15.06
N ALA A 468 12.37 17.14 13.80
CA ALA A 468 12.49 18.03 12.65
C ALA A 468 11.52 19.21 12.76
N ARG A 469 10.27 18.98 13.16
CA ARG A 469 9.30 20.05 13.45
C ARG A 469 9.81 21.00 14.53
N ALA A 470 10.28 20.46 15.66
CA ALA A 470 10.80 21.27 16.76
C ALA A 470 12.01 22.11 16.31
N TRP A 471 12.89 21.53 15.49
CA TRP A 471 14.04 22.20 14.89
C TRP A 471 13.64 23.37 13.98
N TRP A 472 12.74 23.14 13.02
CA TRP A 472 12.31 24.18 12.09
C TRP A 472 11.58 25.33 12.79
N LEU A 473 10.81 25.03 13.84
CA LEU A 473 10.03 26.04 14.58
C LEU A 473 10.81 26.73 15.71
N ARG A 474 12.11 26.42 15.92
CA ARG A 474 12.93 27.15 16.89
C ARG A 474 13.03 28.62 16.50
N GLY A 475 12.79 29.51 17.47
CA GLY A 475 12.86 30.96 17.28
C GLY A 475 11.73 31.56 16.45
N VAL A 476 10.73 30.76 16.03
CA VAL A 476 9.57 31.27 15.29
C VAL A 476 8.46 31.63 16.29
N PRO A 477 7.91 32.86 16.27
CA PRO A 477 6.82 33.26 17.14
C PRO A 477 5.63 32.31 17.00
N ARG A 478 5.03 31.90 18.13
CA ARG A 478 3.81 31.10 18.10
C ARG A 478 2.67 31.98 17.55
N PRO A 479 1.83 31.46 16.65
CA PRO A 479 0.67 32.21 16.22
C PRO A 479 -0.24 32.49 17.41
N PRO A 480 -0.91 33.65 17.45
CA PRO A 480 -1.89 33.94 18.49
C PRO A 480 -2.93 32.82 18.48
N ARG A 481 -3.17 32.21 19.64
CA ARG A 481 -4.21 31.18 19.79
C ARG A 481 -5.51 31.74 19.23
N PRO A 482 -6.24 31.02 18.36
CA PRO A 482 -7.54 31.50 17.90
C PRO A 482 -8.37 31.81 19.15
N ALA A 483 -8.79 33.08 19.28
CA ALA A 483 -9.57 33.53 20.41
C ALA A 483 -10.69 32.51 20.61
N ARG A 484 -10.70 31.81 21.75
CA ARG A 484 -11.73 30.83 22.08
C ARG A 484 -13.05 31.55 21.89
N LYS A 485 -13.77 31.26 20.79
CA LYS A 485 -15.12 31.78 20.59
C LYS A 485 -15.86 31.53 21.91
N PRO A 486 -16.34 32.57 22.60
CA PRO A 486 -16.87 32.42 23.96
C PRO A 486 -17.91 31.33 23.91
N ARG A 487 -17.70 30.28 24.72
CA ARG A 487 -18.42 29.01 24.67
C ARG A 487 -19.94 29.23 24.58
N VAL A 488 -20.47 29.23 23.36
CA VAL A 488 -21.91 29.17 23.07
C VAL A 488 -22.53 27.90 23.67
N LYS A 489 -21.70 26.92 24.07
CA LYS A 489 -22.09 25.70 24.79
C LYS A 489 -22.73 25.96 26.18
N LEU A 490 -22.36 27.02 26.90
CA LEU A 490 -23.06 27.37 28.14
C LEU A 490 -24.45 27.94 27.81
N ARG A 491 -24.51 28.79 26.77
CA ARG A 491 -25.77 29.37 26.27
C ARG A 491 -26.73 28.29 25.76
N THR A 492 -26.28 27.27 25.03
CA THR A 492 -27.17 26.19 24.54
C THR A 492 -27.61 25.22 25.64
N ARG A 493 -26.77 24.94 26.66
CA ARG A 493 -27.19 24.15 27.82
C ARG A 493 -28.18 24.90 28.70
N MET A 494 -27.94 26.19 28.96
CA MET A 494 -28.85 27.04 29.72
C MET A 494 -30.17 27.27 28.97
N TRP A 495 -30.12 27.48 27.64
CA TRP A 495 -31.32 27.67 26.82
C TRP A 495 -32.14 26.37 26.69
N ARG A 496 -31.50 25.18 26.65
CA ARG A 496 -32.22 23.89 26.71
C ARG A 496 -32.81 23.61 28.09
N GLY A 497 -32.17 24.03 29.18
CA GLY A 497 -32.73 23.98 30.53
C GLY A 497 -33.96 24.87 30.68
N VAL A 498 -33.87 26.12 30.20
CA VAL A 498 -35.00 27.07 30.18
C VAL A 498 -36.14 26.57 29.28
N LYS A 499 -35.85 25.98 28.11
CA LYS A 499 -36.88 25.44 27.20
C LYS A 499 -37.61 24.22 27.77
N ARG A 500 -36.96 23.44 28.65
CA ARG A 500 -37.58 22.29 29.35
C ARG A 500 -38.43 22.72 30.55
N LEU A 501 -38.11 23.84 31.19
CA LEU A 501 -38.89 24.39 32.31
C LEU A 501 -40.09 25.22 31.85
N THR A 502 -40.05 25.81 30.65
CA THR A 502 -41.16 26.62 30.11
C THR A 502 -42.49 25.87 29.93
N PRO A 503 -42.57 24.65 29.39
CA PRO A 503 -43.86 23.95 29.27
C PRO A 503 -44.38 23.38 30.61
N ALA A 504 -43.49 23.08 31.56
CA ALA A 504 -43.89 22.53 32.87
C ALA A 504 -44.56 23.59 33.78
N VAL A 505 -44.18 24.87 33.63
CA VAL A 505 -44.75 25.98 34.43
C VAL A 505 -45.91 26.69 33.71
N LEU A 506 -46.00 26.62 32.37
CA LEU A 506 -47.13 27.20 31.62
C LEU A 506 -48.36 26.30 31.53
N GLY A 507 -48.25 25.01 31.88
CA GLY A 507 -49.36 24.06 31.84
C GLY A 507 -50.38 24.22 32.97
N THR A 508 -50.04 24.90 34.07
CA THR A 508 -50.87 24.93 35.29
C THR A 508 -51.33 26.33 35.71
N ALA A 509 -51.06 27.39 34.94
CA ALA A 509 -51.32 28.76 35.39
C ALA A 509 -52.23 29.55 34.44
N GLY A 510 -53.36 30.02 34.99
CA GLY A 510 -54.40 30.80 34.30
C GLY A 510 -53.90 32.12 33.68
N ARG A 511 -54.76 32.76 32.87
CA ARG A 511 -54.40 33.87 31.95
C ARG A 511 -53.62 35.05 32.61
N GLY A 512 -53.75 35.28 33.92
CA GLY A 512 -53.05 36.34 34.65
C GLY A 512 -51.52 36.17 34.80
N THR A 513 -51.00 34.95 34.89
CA THR A 513 -49.56 34.70 35.15
C THR A 513 -48.66 34.87 33.92
N ARG A 514 -49.23 34.86 32.71
CA ARG A 514 -48.47 35.10 31.46
C ARG A 514 -47.99 36.54 31.32
N ALA A 515 -48.67 37.50 31.95
CA ALA A 515 -48.24 38.90 31.97
C ALA A 515 -47.07 39.11 32.95
N ALA A 516 -47.17 38.53 34.15
CA ALA A 516 -46.12 38.58 35.17
C ALA A 516 -44.82 37.88 34.70
N CYS A 517 -44.92 36.73 34.04
CA CYS A 517 -43.77 36.02 33.49
C CYS A 517 -43.09 36.81 32.34
N ARG A 518 -43.88 37.48 31.48
CA ARG A 518 -43.35 38.38 30.45
C ARG A 518 -42.67 39.62 31.04
N PHE A 519 -43.21 40.17 32.13
CA PHE A 519 -42.60 41.30 32.84
C PHE A 519 -41.28 40.88 33.50
N CYS A 520 -41.24 39.74 34.19
CA CYS A 520 -40.03 39.23 34.84
C CYS A 520 -38.93 38.90 33.82
N MET A 521 -39.27 38.31 32.67
CA MET A 521 -38.34 38.09 31.56
C MET A 521 -37.79 39.40 30.96
N ARG A 522 -38.61 40.46 30.87
CA ARG A 522 -38.15 41.79 30.44
C ARG A 522 -37.24 42.45 31.48
N ALA A 523 -37.54 42.32 32.78
CA ALA A 523 -36.70 42.80 33.86
C ALA A 523 -35.34 42.09 33.88
N LEU A 524 -35.32 40.77 33.71
CA LEU A 524 -34.08 39.96 33.64
C LEU A 524 -33.20 40.33 32.44
N ARG A 525 -33.82 40.65 31.29
CA ARG A 525 -33.09 41.15 30.11
C ARG A 525 -32.45 42.51 30.38
N ARG A 526 -33.11 43.39 31.13
CA ARG A 526 -32.59 44.72 31.49
C ARG A 526 -31.46 44.64 32.53
N THR A 527 -31.51 43.71 33.47
CA THR A 527 -30.40 43.51 34.44
C THR A 527 -29.18 42.87 33.77
N ALA A 528 -29.39 41.93 32.84
CA ALA A 528 -28.29 41.32 32.07
C ALA A 528 -27.55 42.32 31.17
N THR A 529 -28.26 43.27 30.54
CA THR A 529 -27.61 44.32 29.73
C THR A 529 -26.85 45.34 30.58
N ARG A 530 -27.33 45.65 31.79
CA ARG A 530 -26.61 46.51 32.76
C ARG A 530 -25.35 45.82 33.30
N ALA A 531 -25.40 44.53 33.60
CA ALA A 531 -24.22 43.76 34.01
C ALA A 531 -23.16 43.69 32.89
N ARG A 532 -23.59 43.56 31.63
CA ARG A 532 -22.70 43.58 30.46
C ARG A 532 -21.98 44.91 30.29
N ARG A 533 -22.65 46.05 30.50
CA ARG A 533 -22.00 47.38 30.44
C ARG A 533 -20.98 47.57 31.56
N ARG A 534 -21.28 47.13 32.79
CA ARG A 534 -20.33 47.22 33.93
C ARG A 534 -19.09 46.35 33.75
N PHE A 535 -19.23 45.18 33.10
CA PHE A 535 -18.09 44.31 32.83
C PHE A 535 -17.16 44.88 31.75
N VAL A 536 -17.73 45.46 30.68
CA VAL A 536 -16.95 46.17 29.63
C VAL A 536 -16.21 47.38 30.20
N GLN A 537 -16.82 48.11 31.15
CA GLN A 537 -16.16 49.22 31.85
C GLN A 537 -15.03 48.78 32.80
N ARG A 538 -15.09 47.57 33.39
CA ARG A 538 -13.97 47.04 34.21
C ARG A 538 -12.78 46.60 33.39
N LEU A 539 -13.02 46.05 32.20
CA LEU A 539 -11.94 45.66 31.27
C LEU A 539 -11.19 46.87 30.69
N ALA A 540 -11.87 48.02 30.56
CA ALA A 540 -11.25 49.27 30.11
C ALA A 540 -10.36 49.96 31.17
N ARG A 541 -10.38 49.52 32.44
CA ARG A 541 -9.67 50.18 33.57
C ARG A 541 -8.36 49.52 34.00
N HIS A 542 -7.89 48.48 33.30
CA HIS A 542 -6.56 47.92 33.58
C HIS A 542 -5.57 48.30 32.47
N PRO A 543 -4.85 49.42 32.61
CA PRO A 543 -3.66 49.64 31.80
C PRO A 543 -2.57 48.64 32.21
N ALA A 544 -1.87 48.13 31.20
CA ALA A 544 -0.76 47.20 31.34
C ALA A 544 0.36 47.81 32.18
N ARG A 545 0.90 47.00 33.12
CA ARG A 545 2.06 47.34 33.95
C ARG A 545 3.32 47.30 33.07
N PRO A 546 4.16 48.35 33.04
CA PRO A 546 5.37 48.35 32.23
C PRO A 546 6.45 47.40 32.81
N PRO A 547 7.37 46.88 31.96
CA PRO A 547 8.39 45.93 32.36
C PRO A 547 9.53 46.63 33.12
N SER A 548 9.93 46.06 34.26
CA SER A 548 11.10 46.48 35.03
C SER A 548 12.28 45.53 34.81
N THR A 549 13.40 46.07 34.36
CA THR A 549 14.75 45.48 34.38
C THR A 549 15.74 46.62 34.63
N PRO A 550 17.02 46.38 35.01
CA PRO A 550 17.61 45.33 35.85
C PRO A 550 18.59 45.91 36.91
N TYR A 551 18.96 45.19 37.97
CA TYR A 551 20.24 45.43 38.68
C TYR A 551 20.88 44.10 39.16
N PRO A 552 22.22 44.04 39.25
CA PRO A 552 23.02 42.82 39.33
C PRO A 552 23.46 42.52 40.77
N HIS A 553 23.63 41.24 41.10
CA HIS A 553 24.43 40.85 42.26
C HIS A 553 25.41 39.74 41.90
N SER A 554 26.65 40.05 42.24
CA SER A 554 27.89 39.28 42.16
C SER A 554 28.01 38.24 43.29
N HIS A 555 28.62 37.10 42.93
CA HIS A 555 29.36 36.02 43.63
C HIS A 555 29.78 36.20 45.12
N PRO A 556 30.12 35.13 45.91
CA PRO A 556 30.93 33.95 45.50
C PRO A 556 30.63 32.55 46.13
N HIS A 557 31.29 31.52 45.54
CA HIS A 557 31.42 30.13 46.02
C HIS A 557 32.33 30.00 47.27
N PRO A 558 32.29 28.88 48.02
CA PRO A 558 33.27 27.78 47.80
C PRO A 558 32.74 26.34 47.98
N HIS A 559 33.45 25.37 47.38
CA HIS A 559 33.35 23.91 47.55
C HIS A 559 33.87 23.44 48.93
N PRO A 560 33.61 22.17 49.33
CA PRO A 560 34.63 21.12 49.13
C PRO A 560 34.09 19.71 48.79
N HIS A 561 34.88 18.92 48.04
CA HIS A 561 34.83 17.45 47.94
C HIS A 561 35.77 16.81 49.00
N PRO A 562 35.58 15.52 49.37
CA PRO A 562 36.50 14.46 48.88
C PRO A 562 35.80 13.07 48.71
N HIS A 563 35.97 12.34 47.60
CA HIS A 563 36.93 11.23 47.32
C HIS A 563 36.28 9.81 47.30
N PRO A 564 36.93 8.81 46.64
CA PRO A 564 36.27 7.79 45.82
C PRO A 564 36.32 6.38 46.43
N THR A 565 35.53 5.44 45.89
CA THR A 565 35.76 4.00 46.09
C THR A 565 35.72 3.26 44.75
N SER A 566 36.77 2.48 44.55
CA SER A 566 37.15 1.70 43.36
C SER A 566 36.51 0.29 43.38
N PRO A 567 36.65 -0.51 42.31
CA PRO A 567 35.78 -1.64 41.99
C PRO A 567 36.28 -2.98 42.54
N THR A 568 35.36 -3.91 42.76
CA THR A 568 35.63 -5.33 43.08
C THR A 568 35.75 -6.21 41.81
N PRO A 569 36.58 -7.28 41.83
CA PRO A 569 37.02 -8.05 40.65
C PRO A 569 36.10 -9.21 40.24
N PRO A 570 36.32 -9.84 39.07
CA PRO A 570 35.51 -10.96 38.56
C PRO A 570 35.97 -12.32 39.10
N SER A 571 35.01 -13.20 39.39
CA SER A 571 35.24 -14.61 39.73
C SER A 571 35.34 -15.49 38.47
N HIS A 572 36.41 -16.28 38.41
CA HIS A 572 36.64 -17.32 37.41
C HIS A 572 35.85 -18.63 37.68
N SER A 573 35.65 -19.37 36.59
CA SER A 573 35.62 -20.84 36.42
C SER A 573 34.42 -21.67 36.89
N SER A 574 33.75 -22.29 35.90
CA SER A 574 33.25 -23.67 35.95
C SER A 574 33.19 -24.24 34.52
N PRO A 575 33.80 -25.40 34.21
CA PRO A 575 33.66 -26.07 32.91
C PRO A 575 32.42 -26.98 32.87
N PRO A 576 31.86 -27.27 31.68
CA PRO A 576 30.76 -28.22 31.53
C PRO A 576 31.23 -29.69 31.55
N PRO A 577 30.34 -30.66 31.88
CA PRO A 577 30.71 -32.07 32.04
C PRO A 577 30.89 -32.80 30.69
N ALA A 578 31.70 -33.86 30.74
CA ALA A 578 32.08 -34.72 29.63
C ALA A 578 30.89 -35.44 28.96
N LEU A 579 30.91 -35.46 27.62
CA LEU A 579 30.05 -36.28 26.77
C LEU A 579 30.61 -37.72 26.71
N SER A 580 29.73 -38.70 26.91
CA SER A 580 29.99 -40.12 26.69
C SER A 580 30.35 -40.41 25.22
N PRO A 581 31.24 -41.38 24.93
CA PRO A 581 31.56 -41.76 23.55
C PRO A 581 30.38 -42.46 22.85
N PRO A 582 30.20 -42.26 21.53
CA PRO A 582 29.17 -42.98 20.77
C PRO A 582 29.51 -44.47 20.60
N PRO A 583 28.51 -45.36 20.45
CA PRO A 583 28.72 -46.78 20.20
C PRO A 583 29.41 -47.02 18.83
N PRO A 584 30.10 -48.16 18.65
CA PRO A 584 30.84 -48.46 17.44
C PRO A 584 29.94 -48.50 16.19
N PRO A 585 30.47 -48.17 15.00
CA PRO A 585 29.68 -48.13 13.78
C PRO A 585 29.17 -49.52 13.42
N THR A 586 27.85 -49.68 13.38
CA THR A 586 27.22 -50.79 12.64
C THR A 586 27.75 -50.78 11.20
N PRO A 587 28.14 -51.93 10.62
CA PRO A 587 28.74 -51.98 9.29
C PRO A 587 27.79 -51.33 8.28
N TRP A 588 28.21 -50.18 7.76
CA TRP A 588 27.45 -49.32 6.84
C TRP A 588 26.91 -50.07 5.61
N HIS A 589 27.52 -51.22 5.30
CA HIS A 589 27.25 -52.02 4.12
C HIS A 589 26.36 -53.25 4.34
N ASP A 590 25.92 -53.57 5.56
CA ASP A 590 25.03 -54.74 5.73
C ASP A 590 23.69 -54.52 5.03
N ALA A 591 23.21 -55.58 4.37
CA ALA A 591 22.04 -55.54 3.51
C ALA A 591 20.76 -55.19 4.28
N SER A 592 20.67 -55.59 5.56
CA SER A 592 19.53 -55.28 6.43
C SER A 592 19.45 -53.78 6.75
N THR A 593 20.59 -53.19 7.13
CA THR A 593 20.73 -51.77 7.47
C THR A 593 20.52 -50.86 6.25
N ARG A 594 20.99 -51.28 5.07
CA ARG A 594 20.77 -50.57 3.80
C ARG A 594 19.28 -50.56 3.42
N ARG A 595 18.59 -51.70 3.61
CA ARG A 595 17.14 -51.82 3.35
C ARG A 595 16.32 -50.95 4.29
N ALA A 596 16.64 -50.93 5.59
CA ALA A 596 15.96 -50.09 6.57
C ALA A 596 16.09 -48.59 6.25
N ARG A 597 17.30 -48.12 5.93
CA ARG A 597 17.53 -46.73 5.52
C ARG A 597 16.83 -46.39 4.21
N TRP A 598 16.84 -47.31 3.24
CA TRP A 598 16.12 -47.12 1.97
C TRP A 598 14.61 -47.06 2.17
N SER A 599 14.04 -47.83 3.12
CA SER A 599 12.63 -47.73 3.46
C SER A 599 12.28 -46.42 4.18
N GLU A 600 13.14 -45.92 5.06
CA GLU A 600 12.94 -44.61 5.70
C GLU A 600 13.07 -43.46 4.69
N LEU A 601 14.05 -43.55 3.77
CA LEU A 601 14.20 -42.57 2.69
C LEU A 601 12.97 -42.54 1.78
N ARG A 602 12.41 -43.72 1.44
CA ARG A 602 11.16 -43.84 0.67
C ARG A 602 9.95 -43.30 1.42
N ALA A 603 9.83 -43.58 2.72
CA ALA A 603 8.76 -43.04 3.54
C ALA A 603 8.84 -41.51 3.64
N SER A 604 10.05 -40.96 3.69
CA SER A 604 10.28 -39.51 3.74
C SER A 604 10.12 -38.81 2.39
N SER A 605 10.27 -39.51 1.26
CA SER A 605 10.23 -38.93 -0.08
C SER A 605 8.80 -38.79 -0.65
N GLY A 606 7.77 -39.20 0.10
CA GLY A 606 6.38 -38.97 -0.27
C GLY A 606 5.94 -39.59 -1.60
N GLY A 607 6.59 -40.68 -2.02
CA GLY A 607 6.26 -41.43 -3.25
C GLY A 607 6.99 -40.98 -4.52
N LEU A 608 8.06 -40.18 -4.42
CA LEU A 608 8.84 -39.68 -5.57
C LEU A 608 9.97 -40.61 -6.06
N MET A 609 10.18 -41.77 -5.44
CA MET A 609 11.17 -42.75 -5.91
C MET A 609 10.52 -43.88 -6.69
N THR A 610 11.06 -44.19 -7.88
CA THR A 610 10.69 -45.34 -8.71
C THR A 610 11.11 -46.66 -8.06
N ASP A 611 10.27 -47.69 -8.18
CA ASP A 611 10.60 -49.05 -7.73
C ASP A 611 11.68 -49.66 -8.63
N PHE A 612 12.88 -49.80 -8.09
CA PHE A 612 13.84 -50.75 -8.62
C PHE A 612 13.78 -52.00 -7.74
N GLU A 613 13.20 -53.07 -8.29
CA GLU A 613 13.38 -54.40 -7.74
C GLU A 613 14.84 -54.81 -8.05
N PRO A 614 15.70 -55.02 -7.04
CA PRO A 614 17.07 -55.37 -7.29
C PRO A 614 17.11 -56.77 -7.92
N THR A 615 17.32 -56.84 -9.23
CA THR A 615 17.68 -58.08 -9.91
C THR A 615 18.93 -58.61 -9.24
N ALA A 616 18.84 -59.83 -8.69
CA ALA A 616 20.01 -60.55 -8.20
C ALA A 616 21.06 -60.54 -9.31
N SER A 617 22.23 -59.97 -9.01
CA SER A 617 23.37 -60.01 -9.93
C SER A 617 23.65 -61.48 -10.30
N PRO A 618 23.91 -61.82 -11.57
CA PRO A 618 24.14 -63.21 -11.99
C PRO A 618 25.47 -63.78 -11.48
N TYR A 619 26.28 -63.00 -10.78
CA TYR A 619 27.53 -63.47 -10.20
C TYR A 619 27.28 -64.04 -8.82
N GLY A 620 27.24 -65.37 -8.80
CA GLY A 620 27.03 -66.18 -7.62
C GLY A 620 27.97 -65.86 -6.46
N GLU A 621 27.40 -66.06 -5.29
CA GLU A 621 28.03 -66.57 -4.07
C GLU A 621 29.45 -67.15 -4.32
N ALA A 622 30.46 -66.35 -3.99
CA ALA A 622 31.82 -66.85 -3.75
C ALA A 622 32.03 -66.87 -2.23
N PRO A 623 32.43 -68.02 -1.64
CA PRO A 623 32.40 -68.23 -0.20
C PRO A 623 33.55 -67.54 0.51
N GLY A 624 33.24 -67.09 1.73
CA GLY A 624 34.10 -66.74 2.86
C GLY A 624 35.60 -66.61 2.65
N ASN A 625 36.10 -65.37 2.83
CA ASN A 625 37.49 -65.14 3.18
C ASN A 625 37.55 -64.79 4.68
N THR A 626 37.53 -65.83 5.50
CA THR A 626 38.13 -65.79 6.84
C THR A 626 39.61 -65.46 6.70
N SER A 627 40.07 -64.36 7.27
CA SER A 627 41.48 -64.16 7.57
C SER A 627 41.62 -63.32 8.84
N ALA A 628 41.72 -64.04 9.95
CA ALA A 628 42.35 -63.59 11.18
C ALA A 628 43.20 -64.76 11.73
N ALA A 629 44.47 -64.45 12.05
CA ALA A 629 45.51 -65.28 12.70
C ALA A 629 46.03 -66.48 11.86
N GLY A 630 47.34 -66.77 11.72
CA GLY A 630 48.54 -66.45 12.50
C GLY A 630 49.81 -67.05 11.81
N PRO A 631 50.95 -67.23 12.51
CA PRO A 631 52.31 -66.91 12.05
C PRO A 631 53.22 -68.11 11.65
N GLU A 632 54.51 -67.82 11.36
CA GLU A 632 55.66 -68.73 11.16
C GLU A 632 55.75 -69.40 9.77
N GLY A 633 56.88 -69.64 9.11
CA GLY A 633 58.31 -69.57 9.44
C GLY A 633 59.07 -70.49 8.48
N GLY A 634 60.16 -70.01 7.86
CA GLY A 634 61.40 -70.78 7.64
C GLY A 634 61.46 -71.85 6.52
N GLY A 635 62.52 -71.77 5.70
CA GLY A 635 62.97 -72.85 4.81
C GLY A 635 63.45 -72.35 3.47
#